data_AF-A0A103Y4C8-F1
#
_entry.id   AF-A0A103Y4C8-F1
#
_cell.length_a   1.000
_cell.length_b   1.000
_cell.length_c   1.000
_cell.angle_alpha   90.00
_cell.angle_beta   90.00
_cell.angle_gamma   90.00
#
_symmetry.space_group_name_H-M   'P 1'
#
loop_
_entity.id
_entity.type
_entity.pdbx_description
1 polymer ?
#
loop_
_entity_poly.entity_id
_entity_poly.type
_entity_poly.pdbx_seq_one_letter_code
_entity_poly.pdbx_strand_id
1 'polypeptide(L)'
;MIFLFGMELQNFLAISTSSAIVIDKSSIDDSLRVDFNISFPVLSCEFASVDVSDVVGTYRLNITKTVRKYSISEHLQTNGFEFDYEPVTHTVKHDDKVDEGYGEGSVRLNERNFDRITHMHPIVVVNFYAPWCHWSNRL
;
A
#
# COMPACT_ATOMS: atom_id res chain seq x y z
N MET A 1 -19.97 -7.50 67.78
CA MET A 1 -18.91 -8.35 67.18
C MET A 1 -19.30 -8.93 65.83
N ILE A 2 -20.42 -9.64 65.68
CA ILE A 2 -20.82 -10.30 64.41
C ILE A 2 -20.99 -9.31 63.24
N PHE A 3 -21.51 -8.11 63.51
CA PHE A 3 -21.70 -7.08 62.48
C PHE A 3 -20.38 -6.57 61.89
N LEU A 4 -19.39 -6.29 62.75
CA LEU A 4 -18.02 -5.94 62.34
C LEU A 4 -17.38 -7.06 61.53
N PHE A 5 -17.59 -8.32 61.95
CA PHE A 5 -17.08 -9.48 61.23
C PHE A 5 -17.68 -9.59 59.81
N GLY A 6 -18.99 -9.35 59.66
CA GLY A 6 -19.65 -9.35 58.36
C GLY A 6 -19.15 -8.22 57.44
N MET A 7 -18.94 -7.03 57.99
CA MET A 7 -18.49 -5.86 57.23
C MET A 7 -17.04 -6.02 56.73
N GLU A 8 -16.15 -6.54 57.58
CA GLU A 8 -14.77 -6.86 57.21
C GLU A 8 -14.69 -8.03 56.22
N LEU A 9 -15.52 -9.06 56.39
CA LEU A 9 -15.59 -10.19 55.45
C LEU A 9 -16.03 -9.72 54.06
N GLN A 10 -16.98 -8.78 53.98
CA GLN A 10 -17.44 -8.21 52.73
C GLN A 10 -16.36 -7.35 52.06
N ASN A 11 -15.58 -6.59 52.84
CA ASN A 11 -14.45 -5.81 52.32
C ASN A 11 -13.29 -6.71 51.86
N PHE A 12 -13.05 -7.82 52.55
CA PHE A 12 -12.07 -8.83 52.16
C PHE A 12 -12.46 -9.56 50.86
N LEU A 13 -13.76 -9.84 50.67
CA LEU A 13 -14.28 -10.45 49.45
C LEU A 13 -14.43 -9.44 48.29
N ALA A 14 -14.23 -8.15 48.55
CA ALA A 14 -14.30 -7.12 47.52
C ALA A 14 -13.05 -7.18 46.63
N ILE A 15 -13.25 -7.29 45.32
CA ILE A 15 -12.18 -7.21 44.34
C ILE A 15 -11.69 -5.76 44.27
N SER A 16 -10.45 -5.52 44.67
CA SER A 16 -9.77 -4.23 44.52
C SER A 16 -8.80 -4.29 43.36
N THR A 17 -8.91 -3.35 42.42
CA THR A 17 -8.00 -3.23 41.27
C THR A 17 -7.01 -2.10 41.54
N SER A 18 -5.72 -2.40 41.58
CA SER A 18 -4.66 -1.41 41.73
C SER A 18 -3.75 -1.42 40.50
N SER A 19 -3.55 -0.27 39.88
CA SER A 19 -2.63 -0.10 38.75
C SER A 19 -1.36 0.62 39.23
N ALA A 20 -0.20 0.05 38.94
CA ALA A 20 1.10 0.68 39.21
C ALA A 20 1.85 0.94 37.90
N ILE A 21 2.58 2.06 37.85
CA ILE A 21 3.44 2.40 36.71
C ILE A 21 4.78 1.70 36.91
N VAL A 22 5.23 0.96 35.90
CA VAL A 22 6.49 0.21 35.92
C VAL A 22 7.32 0.64 34.72
N ILE A 23 8.65 0.74 34.91
CA ILE A 23 9.59 1.03 33.82
C ILE A 23 9.65 -0.21 32.93
N ASP A 24 9.37 -0.01 31.64
CA ASP A 24 9.44 -1.08 30.66
C ASP A 24 10.89 -1.58 30.51
N LYS A 25 11.05 -2.90 30.58
CA LYS A 25 12.33 -3.62 30.43
C LYS A 25 12.34 -4.50 29.19
N SER A 26 11.43 -4.26 28.25
CA SER A 26 11.39 -4.89 26.94
C SER A 26 12.76 -4.78 26.25
N SER A 27 13.14 -5.84 25.55
CA SER A 27 14.38 -5.85 24.76
C SER A 27 14.24 -5.00 23.50
N ILE A 28 15.35 -4.52 22.95
CA ILE A 28 15.41 -3.63 21.77
C ILE A 28 14.70 -4.17 20.50
N ASP A 29 14.44 -5.47 20.42
CA ASP A 29 13.73 -6.12 19.31
C ASP A 29 12.20 -6.23 19.51
N ASP A 30 11.65 -5.61 20.57
CA ASP A 30 10.21 -5.70 20.82
C ASP A 30 9.45 -4.86 19.78
N SER A 31 8.69 -5.54 18.94
CA SER A 31 7.87 -4.89 17.91
C SER A 31 6.48 -4.58 18.44
N LEU A 32 6.03 -3.34 18.30
CA LEU A 32 4.66 -2.97 18.64
C LEU A 32 3.70 -3.49 17.58
N ARG A 33 2.81 -4.40 17.98
CA ARG A 33 1.73 -4.88 17.11
C ARG A 33 0.62 -3.83 17.03
N VAL A 34 0.31 -3.39 15.81
CA VAL A 34 -0.80 -2.47 15.52
C VAL A 34 -1.81 -3.21 14.65
N ASP A 35 -2.98 -3.49 15.21
CA ASP A 35 -4.10 -4.06 14.48
C ASP A 35 -5.06 -2.91 14.06
N PHE A 36 -5.40 -2.83 12.78
CA PHE A 36 -6.33 -1.83 12.25
C PHE A 36 -7.33 -2.47 11.28
N ASN A 37 -8.55 -1.93 11.26
CA ASN A 37 -9.60 -2.28 10.32
C ASN A 37 -10.22 -0.99 9.78
N ILE A 38 -9.79 -0.60 8.58
CA ILE A 38 -10.16 0.67 7.94
C ILE A 38 -10.77 0.33 6.59
N SER A 39 -11.86 1.01 6.24
CA SER A 39 -12.60 0.80 4.98
C SER A 39 -12.58 2.07 4.13
N PHE A 40 -12.31 1.93 2.84
CA PHE A 40 -12.28 3.04 1.88
C PHE A 40 -13.34 2.83 0.78
N PRO A 41 -14.48 3.54 0.81
CA PRO A 41 -15.59 3.29 -0.11
C PRO A 41 -15.31 3.66 -1.57
N VAL A 42 -14.33 4.53 -1.84
CA VAL A 42 -14.02 5.06 -3.17
C VAL A 42 -12.54 4.84 -3.54
N LEU A 43 -11.95 3.72 -3.08
CA LEU A 43 -10.56 3.35 -3.37
C LEU A 43 -10.45 1.86 -3.69
N SER A 44 -9.83 1.53 -4.83
CA SER A 44 -9.52 0.14 -5.19
C SER A 44 -8.37 -0.40 -4.34
N CYS A 45 -8.42 -1.69 -3.99
CA CYS A 45 -7.40 -2.37 -3.19
C CYS A 45 -6.02 -2.40 -3.89
N GLU A 46 -5.98 -2.29 -5.22
CA GLU A 46 -4.76 -2.27 -6.02
C GLU A 46 -3.90 -1.02 -5.77
N PHE A 47 -4.54 0.12 -5.47
CA PHE A 47 -3.88 1.41 -5.25
C PHE A 47 -3.69 1.74 -3.78
N ALA A 48 -4.35 1.02 -2.87
CA ALA A 48 -4.16 1.22 -1.45
C ALA A 48 -2.76 0.75 -1.02
N SER A 49 -1.97 1.57 -0.35
CA SER A 49 -0.70 1.20 0.29
C SER A 49 -0.72 1.56 1.77
N VAL A 50 0.11 0.87 2.55
CA VAL A 50 0.29 1.16 3.98
C VAL A 50 1.75 1.49 4.21
N ASP A 51 1.99 2.72 4.69
CA ASP A 51 3.31 3.25 5.00
C ASP A 51 3.37 3.64 6.47
N VAL A 52 4.49 3.36 7.13
CA VAL A 52 4.70 3.64 8.55
C VAL A 52 5.90 4.57 8.71
N SER A 53 5.69 5.69 9.41
CA SER A 53 6.73 6.64 9.79
C SER A 53 6.78 6.80 11.29
N ASP A 54 7.98 6.82 11.87
CA ASP A 54 8.21 7.11 13.27
C ASP A 54 8.87 8.49 13.46
N VAL A 55 8.71 9.10 14.63
CA VAL A 55 9.34 10.37 15.03
C VAL A 55 10.87 10.29 15.05
N VAL A 56 11.42 9.08 15.19
CA VAL A 56 12.86 8.79 15.07
C VAL A 56 13.35 8.88 13.61
N GLY A 57 12.44 9.06 12.64
CA GLY A 57 12.76 9.20 11.22
C GLY A 57 12.90 7.87 10.48
N THR A 58 12.46 6.77 11.09
CA THR A 58 12.35 5.49 10.37
C THR A 58 11.11 5.51 9.48
N TYR A 59 11.26 5.08 8.24
CA TYR A 59 10.17 5.04 7.27
C TYR A 59 10.12 3.68 6.58
N ARG A 60 8.96 3.04 6.62
CA ARG A 60 8.68 1.77 5.95
C ARG A 60 7.56 1.98 4.95
N LEU A 61 7.91 1.83 3.69
CA LEU A 61 7.01 1.97 2.56
C LEU A 61 6.42 0.62 2.15
N ASN A 62 5.17 0.64 1.70
CA ASN A 62 4.48 -0.44 1.01
C ASN A 62 4.52 -1.77 1.78
N ILE A 63 4.02 -1.74 3.01
CA ILE A 63 3.98 -2.91 3.88
C ILE A 63 2.91 -3.89 3.37
N THR A 64 3.34 -5.04 2.85
CA THR A 64 2.45 -6.06 2.28
C THR A 64 2.38 -7.35 3.10
N LYS A 65 3.43 -7.71 3.84
CA LYS A 65 3.54 -9.02 4.53
C LYS A 65 2.48 -9.29 5.60
N THR A 66 1.94 -8.25 6.22
CA THR A 66 1.03 -8.37 7.38
C THR A 66 -0.30 -7.64 7.13
N VAL A 67 -0.48 -7.07 5.94
CA VAL A 67 -1.67 -6.29 5.57
C VAL A 67 -2.51 -7.13 4.63
N ARG A 68 -3.74 -7.43 5.05
CA ARG A 68 -4.73 -8.12 4.23
C ARG A 68 -5.73 -7.11 3.70
N LYS A 69 -6.04 -7.21 2.42
CA LYS A 69 -6.95 -6.30 1.73
C LYS A 69 -8.18 -7.07 1.29
N TYR A 70 -9.35 -6.47 1.46
CA TYR A 70 -10.62 -7.07 1.11
C TYR A 70 -11.42 -6.08 0.28
N SER A 71 -12.01 -6.54 -0.83
CA SER A 71 -12.94 -5.70 -1.57
C SER A 71 -14.22 -5.51 -0.76
N ILE A 72 -14.73 -4.28 -0.77
CA ILE A 72 -15.97 -3.91 -0.09
C ILE A 72 -17.01 -3.47 -1.13
N SER A 73 -18.27 -3.82 -0.87
CA SER A 73 -19.42 -3.35 -1.63
C SER A 73 -19.85 -1.95 -1.20
N GLU A 74 -20.74 -1.32 -1.99
CA GLU A 74 -21.36 -0.03 -1.66
C GLU A 74 -22.03 -0.01 -0.27
N HIS A 75 -22.44 -1.18 0.24
CA HIS A 75 -23.06 -1.34 1.55
C HIS A 75 -22.04 -1.63 2.67
N LEU A 76 -20.75 -1.37 2.43
CA LEU A 76 -19.62 -1.61 3.35
C LEU A 76 -19.47 -3.09 3.78
N GLN A 77 -20.07 -4.01 3.04
CA GLN A 77 -19.91 -5.44 3.29
C GLN A 77 -18.69 -5.97 2.55
N THR A 78 -17.87 -6.76 3.24
CA THR A 78 -16.72 -7.43 2.64
C THR A 78 -17.20 -8.58 1.78
N ASN A 79 -16.62 -8.70 0.59
CA ASN A 79 -16.98 -9.78 -0.34
C ASN A 79 -16.34 -11.13 0.02
N GLY A 80 -15.64 -11.22 1.16
CA GLY A 80 -15.00 -12.44 1.68
C GLY A 80 -13.71 -12.87 0.98
N PHE A 81 -13.45 -12.37 -0.24
CA PHE A 81 -12.23 -12.65 -0.99
C PHE A 81 -11.11 -11.68 -0.59
N GLU A 82 -9.98 -12.24 -0.15
CA GLU A 82 -8.73 -11.49 0.01
C GLU A 82 -8.22 -11.06 -1.36
N PHE A 83 -7.83 -9.79 -1.47
CA PHE A 83 -7.20 -9.27 -2.66
C PHE A 83 -5.77 -9.81 -2.71
N ASP A 84 -5.59 -10.89 -3.46
CA ASP A 84 -4.27 -11.37 -3.82
C ASP A 84 -3.74 -10.54 -4.99
N TYR A 85 -2.53 -10.03 -4.81
CA TYR A 85 -1.72 -9.62 -5.95
C TYR A 85 -1.38 -10.90 -6.70
N GLU A 86 -2.01 -11.15 -7.85
CA GLU A 86 -1.40 -12.06 -8.81
C GLU A 86 0.03 -11.56 -9.03
N PRO A 87 1.07 -12.38 -8.78
CA PRO A 87 2.42 -11.98 -9.13
C PRO A 87 2.38 -11.64 -10.61
N VAL A 88 2.68 -10.38 -10.94
CA VAL A 88 2.77 -9.93 -12.32
C VAL A 88 3.90 -10.75 -12.96
N THR A 89 3.55 -11.92 -13.50
CA THR A 89 4.45 -12.81 -14.23
C THR A 89 4.74 -12.26 -15.62
N HIS A 90 4.12 -11.14 -15.98
CA HIS A 90 4.59 -10.29 -17.06
C HIS A 90 5.79 -9.47 -16.58
N THR A 91 6.90 -10.17 -16.32
CA THR A 91 8.13 -9.68 -16.94
C THR A 91 7.82 -9.61 -18.43
N VAL A 92 7.45 -8.43 -18.93
CA VAL A 92 7.55 -8.15 -20.36
C VAL A 92 9.04 -8.24 -20.65
N LYS A 93 9.51 -9.46 -20.91
CA LYS A 93 10.82 -9.72 -21.46
C LYS A 93 10.78 -9.13 -22.86
N HIS A 94 11.22 -7.89 -23.00
CA HIS A 94 11.60 -7.31 -24.28
C HIS A 94 12.91 -7.93 -24.77
N ASP A 95 13.04 -9.26 -24.70
CA ASP A 95 14.21 -9.88 -25.30
C ASP A 95 13.95 -11.25 -25.92
N ASP A 96 14.38 -11.25 -27.17
CA ASP A 96 14.75 -12.33 -28.06
C ASP A 96 13.70 -13.15 -28.80
N LYS A 97 13.52 -12.67 -30.04
CA LYS A 97 13.14 -13.35 -31.29
C LYS A 97 11.71 -13.16 -31.76
N VAL A 98 11.37 -11.91 -32.05
CA VAL A 98 10.55 -11.61 -33.21
C VAL A 98 11.50 -11.07 -34.28
N ASP A 99 11.75 -11.89 -35.30
CA ASP A 99 12.44 -11.50 -36.53
C ASP A 99 11.52 -10.58 -37.33
N GLU A 100 11.44 -9.32 -36.93
CA GLU A 100 10.84 -8.27 -37.75
C GLU A 100 11.77 -7.06 -37.77
N GLY A 101 12.46 -6.90 -38.90
CA GLY A 101 13.29 -5.75 -39.19
C GLY A 101 12.46 -4.46 -39.26
N TYR A 102 12.28 -3.80 -38.13
CA TYR A 102 11.86 -2.41 -38.07
C TYR A 102 12.87 -1.63 -37.22
N GLY A 103 13.64 -0.78 -37.91
CA GLY A 103 14.56 0.16 -37.28
C GLY A 103 13.82 1.07 -36.30
N GLU A 104 14.53 1.48 -35.25
CA GLU A 104 14.27 2.67 -34.45
C GLU A 104 12.77 2.96 -34.26
N GLY A 105 12.12 2.18 -33.38
CA GLY A 105 10.66 2.01 -33.24
C GLY A 105 9.83 3.25 -32.83
N SER A 106 10.31 4.46 -33.09
CA SER A 106 9.56 5.69 -32.96
C SER A 106 9.46 6.40 -34.31
N VAL A 107 8.25 6.79 -34.70
CA VAL A 107 8.03 7.60 -35.90
C VAL A 107 8.25 9.06 -35.52
N ARG A 108 9.19 9.75 -36.19
CA ARG A 108 9.41 11.18 -35.96
C ARG A 108 8.18 11.98 -36.38
N LEU A 109 7.58 12.65 -35.41
CA LEU A 109 6.46 13.56 -35.62
C LEU A 109 6.94 14.99 -35.89
N ASN A 110 6.30 15.65 -36.85
CA ASN A 110 6.48 17.03 -37.25
C ASN A 110 5.08 17.64 -37.48
N GLU A 111 4.98 18.97 -37.57
CA GLU A 111 3.71 19.69 -37.79
C GLU A 111 2.88 19.15 -38.95
N ARG A 112 3.54 18.65 -40.02
CA ARG A 112 2.87 18.15 -41.23
C ARG A 112 2.29 16.74 -41.12
N ASN A 113 2.73 15.94 -40.15
CA ASN A 113 2.34 14.53 -40.03
C ASN A 113 1.62 14.21 -38.73
N PHE A 114 1.66 15.10 -37.74
CA PHE A 114 1.10 14.90 -36.41
C PHE A 114 -0.40 14.58 -36.47
N ASP A 115 -1.19 15.46 -37.09
CA ASP A 115 -2.64 15.27 -37.16
C ASP A 115 -3.01 13.97 -37.88
N ARG A 116 -2.34 13.67 -38.99
CA ARG A 116 -2.61 12.44 -39.74
C ARG A 116 -2.34 11.20 -38.89
N ILE A 117 -1.25 11.18 -38.12
CA ILE A 117 -0.85 10.01 -37.33
C ILE A 117 -1.71 9.83 -36.08
N THR A 118 -2.07 10.93 -35.41
CA THR A 118 -2.93 10.89 -34.21
C THR A 118 -4.34 10.39 -34.53
N HIS A 119 -4.88 10.67 -35.72
CA HIS A 119 -6.20 10.19 -36.14
C HIS A 119 -6.19 8.75 -36.69
N MET A 120 -5.02 8.16 -36.99
CA MET A 120 -4.93 6.79 -37.49
C MET A 120 -4.98 5.72 -36.39
N HIS A 121 -4.73 6.10 -35.13
CA HIS A 121 -4.67 5.16 -34.01
C HIS A 121 -5.58 5.60 -32.87
N PRO A 122 -6.26 4.67 -32.19
CA PRO A 122 -7.16 5.00 -31.08
C PRO A 122 -6.42 5.59 -29.86
N ILE A 123 -5.14 5.23 -29.69
CA ILE A 123 -4.27 5.74 -28.63
C ILE A 123 -2.88 5.94 -29.24
N VAL A 124 -2.29 7.12 -29.01
CA VAL A 124 -0.94 7.47 -29.44
C VAL A 124 -0.18 8.02 -28.24
N VAL A 125 1.04 7.51 -28.02
CA VAL A 125 1.96 8.02 -26.99
C VAL A 125 3.03 8.84 -27.70
N VAL A 126 3.16 10.12 -27.34
CA VAL A 126 4.10 11.05 -27.96
C VAL A 126 5.14 11.51 -26.95
N ASN A 127 6.42 11.29 -27.26
CA ASN A 127 7.53 11.82 -26.46
C ASN A 127 7.94 13.21 -26.99
N PHE A 128 7.57 14.27 -26.26
CA PHE A 128 8.06 15.62 -26.53
C PHE A 128 9.39 15.83 -25.78
N TYR A 129 10.49 15.93 -26.53
CA TYR A 129 11.82 16.07 -25.95
C TYR A 129 12.58 17.26 -26.55
N ALA A 130 13.54 17.76 -25.78
CA ALA A 130 14.52 18.75 -26.24
C ALA A 130 15.90 18.08 -26.30
N PRO A 131 16.62 18.15 -27.44
CA PRO A 131 17.86 17.40 -27.63
C PRO A 131 19.00 17.83 -26.69
N TRP A 132 18.93 19.06 -26.16
CA TRP A 132 19.90 19.64 -25.23
C TRP A 132 19.57 19.35 -23.76
N CYS A 133 18.44 18.73 -23.45
CA CYS A 133 18.03 18.42 -22.08
C CYS A 133 18.46 17.00 -21.70
N HIS A 134 19.30 16.89 -20.68
CA HIS A 134 19.81 15.60 -20.18
C HIS A 134 18.70 14.65 -19.70
N TRP A 135 17.63 15.19 -19.11
CA TRP A 135 16.52 14.37 -18.62
C TRP A 135 15.63 13.84 -19.74
N SER A 136 15.50 14.59 -20.83
CA SER A 136 14.69 14.17 -21.98
C SER A 136 15.37 13.07 -22.80
N ASN A 137 16.70 12.95 -22.73
CA ASN A 137 17.46 11.89 -23.40
C ASN A 137 17.55 10.58 -22.59
N ARG A 138 16.95 10.53 -21.39
CA ARG A 138 16.97 9.37 -20.48
C ARG A 138 15.63 8.65 -20.36
N LEU A 139 14.58 9.19 -20.96
CA LEU A 139 13.21 8.66 -21.03
C LEU A 139 13.02 7.92 -22.35
#